data_AF-A0A3C0BU55-F1
#
_entry.id   AF-A0A3C0BU55-F1
#
_cell.length_a   1.000
_cell.length_b   1.000
_cell.length_c   1.000
_cell.angle_alpha   90.00
_cell.angle_beta   90.00
_cell.angle_gamma   90.00
#
_symmetry.space_group_name_H-M   'P 1'
#
loop_
_entity.id
_entity.type
_entity.pdbx_description
1 polymer ?
#
loop_
_entity_poly.entity_id
_entity_poly.type
_entity_poly.pdbx_seq_one_letter_code
_entity_poly.pdbx_strand_id
1 'polypeptide(L)'
;MVLSLLAAFGLFAPGNYARAADPVFCGKYANNADKAVKLAKQLKCGFQGLRWGKGTSGHLAWCLIVDETLAQSEADARASELQDCTCHWYADQTMVQIASNIANKCGFTGLRWLDDKQAYFDWCSKMNPGMNAMKNEIKIRDGMLKCC
;
A
#
# COMPACT_ATOMS: atom_id res chain seq x y z
N MET A 1 48.34 55.16 12.11
CA MET A 1 47.81 54.03 12.90
C MET A 1 46.42 54.40 13.37
N VAL A 2 45.38 53.80 12.78
CA VAL A 2 44.04 53.79 13.36
C VAL A 2 43.61 52.33 13.38
N LEU A 3 43.38 51.82 14.59
CA LEU A 3 43.04 50.44 14.89
C LEU A 3 41.63 50.09 14.39
N SER A 4 41.52 48.82 14.01
CA SER A 4 40.36 48.01 13.64
C SER A 4 39.10 48.21 14.50
N LEU A 5 37.94 47.86 13.91
CA LEU A 5 37.02 46.85 14.44
C LEU A 5 35.95 46.52 13.36
N LEU A 6 36.22 45.48 12.57
CA LEU A 6 35.21 44.83 11.74
C LEU A 6 34.43 43.84 12.63
N ALA A 7 33.21 44.20 13.01
CA ALA A 7 32.30 43.28 13.66
C ALA A 7 31.68 42.36 12.59
N ALA A 8 32.21 41.14 12.48
CA ALA A 8 31.59 40.09 11.66
C ALA A 8 30.33 39.58 12.39
N PHE A 9 29.16 40.08 11.99
CA PHE A 9 27.88 39.48 12.36
C PHE A 9 27.76 38.12 11.64
N GLY A 10 27.95 37.04 12.39
CA GLY A 10 27.71 35.69 11.91
C GLY A 10 26.23 35.52 11.52
N LEU A 11 25.99 35.20 10.26
CA LEU A 11 24.70 34.71 9.76
C LEU A 11 24.45 33.32 10.36
N PHE A 12 23.70 33.26 11.47
CA PHE A 12 23.06 32.03 11.90
C PHE A 12 21.90 31.74 10.95
N ALA A 13 22.13 30.84 9.98
CA ALA A 13 21.03 30.21 9.26
C ALA A 13 20.20 29.41 10.27
N PRO A 14 18.87 29.59 10.36
CA PRO A 14 18.04 28.70 11.16
C PRO A 14 18.16 27.30 10.55
N GLY A 15 18.80 26.39 11.27
CA GLY A 15 18.77 24.98 10.93
C GLY A 15 17.31 24.53 10.90
N ASN A 16 16.90 23.85 9.83
CA ASN A 16 15.64 23.11 9.82
C ASN A 16 15.76 22.01 10.87
N TYR A 17 15.35 22.30 12.11
CA TYR A 17 15.16 21.28 13.11
C TYR A 17 14.07 20.35 12.56
N ALA A 18 14.47 19.15 12.13
CA ALA A 18 13.54 18.09 11.78
C ALA A 18 12.59 17.92 12.97
N ARG A 19 11.33 18.28 12.78
CA ARG A 19 10.31 18.13 13.82
C ARG A 19 9.98 16.65 13.84
N ALA A 20 10.13 16.03 15.02
CA ALA A 20 9.56 14.71 15.24
C ALA A 20 8.08 14.73 14.82
N ALA A 21 7.65 13.68 14.13
CA ALA A 21 6.29 13.58 13.63
C ALA A 21 5.24 13.65 14.76
N ASP A 22 4.07 14.23 14.45
CA ASP A 22 2.99 14.38 15.42
C ASP A 22 2.54 13.01 15.99
N PRO A 23 2.36 12.86 17.32
CA PRO A 23 1.97 11.58 17.91
C PRO A 23 0.62 11.03 17.41
N VAL A 24 -0.35 11.89 17.07
CA VAL A 24 -1.64 11.45 16.51
C VAL A 24 -1.45 10.93 15.10
N PHE A 25 -0.66 11.62 14.28
CA PHE A 25 -0.22 11.13 12.97
C PHE A 25 0.47 9.77 13.11
N CYS A 26 1.45 9.64 14.01
CA CYS A 26 2.19 8.41 14.20
C CYS A 26 1.34 7.24 14.70
N GLY A 27 0.32 7.51 15.53
CA GLY A 27 -0.65 6.50 15.93
C GLY A 27 -1.44 5.95 14.72
N LYS A 28 -1.88 6.82 13.81
CA LYS A 28 -2.58 6.41 12.57
C LYS A 28 -1.66 5.63 11.65
N TYR A 29 -0.46 6.17 11.42
CA TYR A 29 0.59 5.53 10.64
C TYR A 29 0.86 4.10 11.10
N ALA A 30 1.13 3.91 12.40
CA ALA A 30 1.50 2.62 12.97
C ALA A 30 0.39 1.57 12.83
N ASN A 31 -0.86 1.98 13.05
CA ASN A 31 -2.02 1.11 12.87
C ASN A 31 -2.22 0.70 11.41
N ASN A 32 -2.04 1.63 10.47
CA ASN A 32 -2.16 1.35 9.05
C ASN A 32 -1.00 0.47 8.54
N ALA A 33 0.22 0.70 9.01
CA ALA A 33 1.38 -0.13 8.72
C ALA A 33 1.17 -1.58 9.16
N ASP A 34 0.70 -1.81 10.40
CA ASP A 34 0.44 -3.16 10.90
C ASP A 34 -0.69 -3.87 10.13
N LYS A 35 -1.76 -3.15 9.77
CA LYS A 35 -2.82 -3.68 8.90
C LYS A 35 -2.29 -4.08 7.53
N ALA A 36 -1.43 -3.25 6.94
CA ALA A 36 -0.79 -3.52 5.66
C ALA A 36 0.15 -4.74 5.75
N VAL A 37 0.92 -4.88 6.83
CA VAL A 37 1.75 -6.07 7.10
C VAL A 37 0.91 -7.33 7.14
N LYS A 38 -0.22 -7.31 7.87
CA LYS A 38 -1.14 -8.45 7.97
C LYS A 38 -1.73 -8.80 6.60
N LEU A 39 -2.18 -7.81 5.84
CA LEU A 39 -2.71 -8.03 4.50
C LEU A 39 -1.64 -8.59 3.57
N ALA A 40 -0.43 -8.02 3.57
CA ALA A 40 0.67 -8.47 2.73
C ALA A 40 1.05 -9.93 3.00
N LYS A 41 1.06 -10.34 4.28
CA LYS A 41 1.26 -11.74 4.68
C LYS A 41 0.11 -12.63 4.20
N GLN A 42 -1.13 -12.20 4.35
CA GLN A 42 -2.31 -12.94 3.90
C GLN A 42 -2.28 -13.18 2.38
N LEU A 43 -1.87 -12.17 1.61
CA LEU A 43 -1.82 -12.23 0.15
C LEU A 43 -0.49 -12.79 -0.39
N LYS A 44 0.45 -13.14 0.50
CA LYS A 44 1.78 -13.67 0.16
C LYS A 44 2.57 -12.73 -0.78
N CYS A 45 2.51 -11.42 -0.54
CA CYS A 45 3.23 -10.41 -1.35
C CYS A 45 4.76 -10.54 -1.34
N GLY A 46 5.33 -11.36 -0.45
CA GLY A 46 6.78 -11.57 -0.37
C GLY A 46 7.57 -10.41 0.26
N PHE A 47 6.91 -9.39 0.81
CA PHE A 47 7.58 -8.26 1.45
C PHE A 47 8.34 -8.69 2.73
N GLN A 48 9.52 -8.12 2.92
CA GLN A 48 10.48 -8.51 3.97
C GLN A 48 11.08 -7.29 4.69
N GLY A 49 11.85 -7.57 5.75
CA GLY A 49 12.59 -6.57 6.51
C GLY A 49 11.77 -5.87 7.59
N LEU A 50 12.41 -5.00 8.36
CA LEU A 50 11.80 -4.32 9.51
C LEU A 50 10.56 -3.50 9.14
N ARG A 51 10.54 -2.93 7.93
CA ARG A 51 9.41 -2.17 7.36
C ARG A 51 8.13 -3.00 7.23
N TRP A 52 8.25 -4.31 7.06
CA TRP A 52 7.16 -5.25 6.84
C TRP A 52 7.04 -6.33 7.94
N GLY A 53 7.88 -6.24 8.98
CA GLY A 53 7.97 -7.24 10.05
C GLY A 53 7.70 -6.72 11.47
N LYS A 54 7.75 -5.39 11.68
CA LYS A 54 7.44 -4.79 12.98
C LYS A 54 5.92 -4.86 13.28
N GLY A 55 5.57 -4.93 14.56
CA GLY A 55 4.19 -4.71 15.02
C GLY A 55 3.91 -3.21 15.19
N THR A 56 2.67 -2.86 15.51
CA THR A 56 2.22 -1.47 15.73
C THR A 56 3.20 -0.66 16.60
N SER A 57 3.66 -1.18 17.73
CA SER A 57 4.61 -0.47 18.61
C SER A 57 5.94 -0.15 17.93
N GLY A 58 6.43 -1.04 17.07
CA GLY A 58 7.68 -0.83 16.33
C GLY A 58 7.55 0.22 15.23
N HIS A 59 6.38 0.31 14.58
CA HIS A 59 6.07 1.35 13.61
C HIS A 59 5.86 2.71 14.29
N LEU A 60 5.17 2.72 15.43
CA LEU A 60 4.97 3.92 16.23
C LEU A 60 6.31 4.49 16.70
N ALA A 61 7.17 3.65 17.28
CA ALA A 61 8.50 4.06 17.74
C ALA A 61 9.37 4.60 16.60
N TRP A 62 9.28 4.02 15.41
CA TRP A 62 10.00 4.54 14.24
C TRP A 62 9.45 5.91 13.80
N CYS A 63 8.13 6.08 13.73
CA CYS A 63 7.51 7.33 13.30
C CYS A 63 7.86 8.49 14.24
N LEU A 64 7.86 8.27 15.56
CA LEU A 64 8.13 9.30 16.56
C LEU A 64 9.57 9.84 16.55
N ILE A 65 10.50 9.18 15.86
CA ILE A 65 11.91 9.59 15.79
C ILE A 65 12.33 10.10 14.40
N VAL A 66 11.41 10.08 13.43
CA VAL A 66 11.65 10.61 12.09
C VAL A 66 10.84 11.87 11.85
N ASP A 67 11.24 12.61 10.82
CA ASP A 67 10.46 13.74 10.32
C ASP A 67 9.11 13.29 9.76
N GLU A 68 8.06 14.08 9.98
CA GLU A 68 6.70 13.74 9.52
C GLU A 68 6.61 13.55 8.01
N THR A 69 7.36 14.33 7.23
CA THR A 69 7.38 14.21 5.76
C THR A 69 8.01 12.90 5.31
N LEU A 70 9.00 12.40 6.06
CA LEU A 70 9.60 11.08 5.83
C LEU A 70 8.61 9.97 6.19
N ALA A 71 7.91 10.08 7.32
CA ALA A 71 6.90 9.11 7.70
C ALA A 71 5.70 9.09 6.74
N GLN A 72 5.30 10.24 6.22
CA GLN A 72 4.27 10.35 5.17
C GLN A 72 4.73 9.70 3.87
N SER A 73 5.94 10.01 3.40
CA SER A 73 6.53 9.39 2.19
C SER A 73 6.60 7.86 2.32
N GLU A 74 6.94 7.37 3.51
CA GLU A 74 7.00 5.95 3.82
C GLU A 74 5.60 5.30 3.78
N ALA A 75 4.57 5.99 4.28
CA ALA A 75 3.18 5.56 4.23
C ALA A 75 2.66 5.48 2.78
N ASP A 76 2.99 6.47 1.95
CA ASP A 76 2.61 6.52 0.53
C ASP A 76 3.27 5.40 -0.27
N ALA A 77 4.57 5.18 -0.06
CA ALA A 77 5.27 4.06 -0.65
C ALA A 77 4.63 2.72 -0.24
N ARG A 78 4.22 2.59 1.03
CA ARG A 78 3.59 1.35 1.52
C ARG A 78 2.23 1.13 0.87
N ALA A 79 1.44 2.20 0.72
CA ALA A 79 0.15 2.13 0.05
C ALA A 79 0.30 1.71 -1.41
N SER A 80 1.30 2.25 -2.12
CA SER A 80 1.60 1.88 -3.51
C SER A 80 2.05 0.42 -3.65
N GLU A 81 3.01 -0.04 -2.82
CA GLU A 81 3.45 -1.44 -2.80
C GLU A 81 2.29 -2.40 -2.50
N LEU A 82 1.44 -2.05 -1.54
CA LEU A 82 0.29 -2.87 -1.18
C LEU A 82 -0.77 -2.89 -2.28
N GLN A 83 -1.01 -1.76 -2.96
CA GLN A 83 -1.93 -1.68 -4.08
C GLN A 83 -1.51 -2.66 -5.19
N ASP A 84 -0.25 -2.60 -5.60
CA ASP A 84 0.33 -3.48 -6.63
C ASP A 84 0.11 -4.96 -6.29
N CYS A 85 0.49 -5.36 -5.06
CA CYS A 85 0.27 -6.74 -4.62
C CYS A 85 -1.21 -7.13 -4.60
N THR A 86 -2.11 -6.26 -4.11
CA THR A 86 -3.54 -6.56 -4.08
C THR A 86 -4.14 -6.70 -5.48
N CYS A 87 -3.64 -5.93 -6.46
CA CYS A 87 -4.05 -6.03 -7.85
C CYS A 87 -3.55 -7.29 -8.52
N HIS A 88 -2.32 -7.71 -8.25
CA HIS A 88 -1.82 -9.03 -8.68
C HIS A 88 -2.65 -10.18 -8.11
N TRP A 89 -2.93 -10.14 -6.80
CA TRP A 89 -3.79 -11.14 -6.15
C TRP A 89 -5.18 -11.20 -6.79
N TYR A 90 -5.81 -10.05 -7.04
CA TYR A 90 -7.14 -9.98 -7.64
C TYR A 90 -7.17 -10.54 -9.06
N ALA A 91 -6.16 -10.20 -9.88
CA ALA A 91 -6.03 -10.73 -11.22
C ALA A 91 -5.85 -12.26 -11.19
N ASP A 92 -5.01 -12.78 -10.29
CA ASP A 92 -4.82 -14.23 -10.11
C ASP A 92 -6.11 -14.95 -9.70
N GLN A 93 -6.84 -14.43 -8.70
CA GLN A 93 -8.12 -15.03 -8.30
C GLN A 93 -9.13 -15.01 -9.44
N THR A 94 -9.14 -13.93 -10.24
CA THR A 94 -10.04 -13.85 -11.38
C THR A 94 -9.71 -14.92 -12.42
N MET A 95 -8.43 -15.15 -12.74
CA MET A 95 -8.04 -16.19 -13.71
C MET A 95 -8.46 -17.61 -13.25
N VAL A 96 -8.43 -17.89 -11.95
CA VAL A 96 -8.97 -19.15 -11.41
C VAL A 96 -10.47 -19.29 -11.72
N GLN A 97 -11.24 -18.21 -11.58
CA GLN A 97 -12.67 -18.19 -11.87
C GLN A 97 -12.95 -18.28 -13.38
N ILE A 98 -12.13 -17.65 -14.22
CA ILE A 98 -12.21 -17.78 -15.68
C ILE A 98 -11.96 -19.23 -16.10
N ALA A 99 -10.90 -19.85 -15.57
CA ALA A 99 -10.60 -21.25 -15.84
C ALA A 99 -11.77 -22.17 -15.46
N SER A 100 -12.46 -21.89 -14.33
CA SER A 100 -13.67 -22.63 -13.93
C SER A 100 -14.83 -22.45 -14.91
N ASN A 101 -15.12 -21.21 -15.33
CA ASN A 101 -16.14 -20.91 -16.34
C ASN A 101 -15.92 -21.70 -17.64
N ILE A 102 -14.66 -21.80 -18.09
CA ILE A 102 -14.27 -22.53 -19.29
C ILE A 102 -14.38 -24.05 -19.06
N ALA A 103 -13.78 -24.57 -17.98
CA ALA A 103 -13.74 -26.00 -17.67
C ALA A 103 -15.14 -26.61 -17.50
N ASN A 104 -16.03 -25.88 -16.82
CA ASN A 104 -17.40 -26.31 -16.56
C ASN A 104 -18.36 -25.95 -17.70
N LYS A 105 -17.88 -25.32 -18.77
CA LYS A 105 -18.68 -24.90 -19.94
C LYS A 105 -19.89 -24.05 -19.55
N CYS A 106 -19.74 -23.18 -18.55
CA CYS A 106 -20.84 -22.34 -18.05
C CYS A 106 -21.30 -21.30 -19.08
N GLY A 107 -20.45 -20.94 -20.05
CA GLY A 107 -20.79 -20.06 -21.16
C GLY A 107 -20.91 -18.57 -20.78
N PHE A 108 -20.40 -18.15 -19.62
CA PHE A 108 -20.38 -16.73 -19.26
C PHE A 108 -19.36 -15.96 -20.10
N THR A 109 -19.72 -14.76 -20.55
CA THR A 109 -18.93 -13.93 -21.48
C THR A 109 -18.95 -12.44 -21.08
N GLY A 110 -18.25 -11.59 -21.85
CA GLY A 110 -18.13 -10.15 -21.61
C GLY A 110 -16.94 -9.77 -20.71
N LEU A 111 -16.79 -8.48 -20.40
CA LEU A 111 -15.62 -7.94 -19.67
C LEU A 111 -15.39 -8.62 -18.31
N ARG A 112 -16.45 -9.10 -17.66
CA ARG A 112 -16.37 -9.83 -16.39
C ARG A 112 -15.66 -11.18 -16.52
N TRP A 113 -15.71 -11.79 -17.71
CA TRP A 113 -15.24 -13.14 -18.03
C TRP A 113 -14.16 -13.15 -19.13
N LEU A 114 -13.38 -12.07 -19.22
CA LEU A 114 -12.27 -11.95 -20.16
C LEU A 114 -11.11 -12.88 -19.74
N ASP A 115 -10.56 -13.66 -20.66
CA ASP A 115 -9.38 -14.51 -20.40
C ASP A 115 -8.08 -13.71 -20.55
N ASP A 116 -7.94 -12.67 -19.73
CA ASP A 116 -6.80 -11.74 -19.77
C ASP A 116 -6.46 -11.25 -18.35
N LYS A 117 -5.37 -11.80 -17.79
CA LYS A 117 -4.86 -11.42 -16.48
C LYS A 117 -4.44 -9.95 -16.43
N GLN A 118 -3.84 -9.43 -17.49
CA GLN A 118 -3.31 -8.06 -17.53
C GLN A 118 -4.46 -7.06 -17.48
N ALA A 119 -5.56 -7.32 -18.19
CA ALA A 119 -6.74 -6.46 -18.15
C ALA A 119 -7.31 -6.27 -16.72
N TYR A 120 -7.32 -7.34 -15.90
CA TYR A 120 -7.78 -7.26 -14.51
C TYR A 120 -6.79 -6.50 -13.60
N PHE A 121 -5.50 -6.71 -13.82
CA PHE A 121 -4.46 -5.95 -13.12
C PHE A 121 -4.57 -4.45 -13.46
N ASP A 122 -4.61 -4.11 -14.75
CA ASP A 122 -4.69 -2.72 -15.23
C ASP A 122 -5.94 -2.00 -14.70
N TRP A 123 -7.08 -2.69 -14.73
CA TRP A 123 -8.31 -2.16 -14.15
C TRP A 123 -8.15 -1.88 -12.65
N CYS A 124 -7.59 -2.82 -11.89
CA CYS A 124 -7.38 -2.64 -10.45
C CYS A 124 -6.40 -1.49 -10.16
N SER A 125 -5.28 -1.45 -10.86
CA SER A 125 -4.24 -0.43 -10.70
C SER A 125 -4.77 0.96 -11.03
N LYS A 126 -5.62 1.08 -12.05
CA LYS A 126 -6.24 2.35 -12.47
C LYS A 126 -7.37 2.80 -11.54
N MET A 127 -8.27 1.89 -11.15
CA MET A 127 -9.47 2.24 -10.38
C MET A 127 -9.23 2.27 -8.87
N ASN A 128 -8.21 1.57 -8.38
CA ASN A 128 -7.89 1.39 -6.96
C ASN A 128 -9.14 1.13 -6.07
N PRO A 129 -9.95 0.10 -6.38
CA PRO A 129 -11.28 -0.08 -5.77
C PRO A 129 -11.24 -0.51 -4.30
N GLY A 130 -10.05 -0.78 -3.74
CA GLY A 130 -9.86 -1.31 -2.40
C GLY A 130 -10.24 -2.79 -2.26
N MET A 131 -9.76 -3.41 -1.18
CA MET A 131 -9.84 -4.85 -0.98
C MET A 131 -11.28 -5.39 -0.85
N ASN A 132 -12.19 -4.62 -0.25
CA ASN A 132 -13.58 -5.06 -0.08
C ASN A 132 -14.31 -5.18 -1.42
N ALA A 133 -14.10 -4.24 -2.34
CA ALA A 133 -14.70 -4.29 -3.67
C ALA A 133 -14.17 -5.48 -4.49
N MET A 134 -12.86 -5.73 -4.47
CA MET A 134 -12.25 -6.88 -5.16
C MET A 134 -12.78 -8.21 -4.62
N LYS A 135 -12.88 -8.37 -3.30
CA LYS A 135 -13.47 -9.56 -2.66
C LYS A 135 -14.94 -9.74 -3.02
N ASN A 136 -15.71 -8.65 -3.07
CA ASN A 136 -17.11 -8.71 -3.47
C ASN A 136 -17.25 -9.18 -4.92
N GLU A 137 -16.40 -8.70 -5.84
CA GLU A 137 -16.44 -9.13 -7.23
C GLU A 137 -16.09 -10.61 -7.39
N ILE A 138 -15.07 -11.10 -6.67
CA ILE A 138 -14.75 -12.53 -6.61
C ILE A 138 -15.95 -13.32 -6.10
N LYS A 139 -16.60 -12.89 -5.00
CA LYS A 139 -17.78 -13.58 -4.46
C LYS A 139 -18.95 -13.61 -5.44
N ILE A 140 -19.14 -12.57 -6.25
CA ILE A 140 -20.19 -12.57 -7.29
C ILE A 140 -19.87 -13.63 -8.34
N ARG A 141 -18.63 -13.69 -8.84
CA ARG A 141 -18.23 -14.72 -9.81
C ARG A 141 -18.36 -16.13 -9.23
N ASP A 142 -17.99 -16.35 -7.97
CA ASP A 142 -18.22 -17.64 -7.28
C ASP A 142 -19.71 -18.00 -7.21
N GLY A 143 -20.58 -17.01 -7.00
CA GLY A 143 -22.03 -17.22 -7.03
C GLY A 143 -22.54 -17.63 -8.40
N MET A 144 -22.04 -17.01 -9.47
CA MET A 144 -22.37 -17.36 -10.86
C MET A 144 -21.89 -18.77 -11.21
N LEU A 145 -20.66 -19.11 -10.80
CA LEU A 145 -20.03 -20.41 -11.06
C LEU A 145 -20.66 -21.58 -10.30
N LYS A 146 -21.53 -21.35 -9.31
CA LYS A 146 -22.25 -22.44 -8.61
C LYS A 146 -23.46 -22.96 -9.39
N CYS A 147 -23.94 -22.19 -10.36
CA CYS A 147 -25.11 -22.55 -11.17
C CYS A 147 -24.73 -23.36 -12.42
N CYS A 148 -23.47 -23.75 -12.50
CA CYS A 148 -22.81 -24.66 -13.43
C CYS A 148 -21.70 -25.39 -12.66
#